data_AF-A0A6A7Z684-F1
#
_entry.id   AF-A0A6A7Z684-F1
#
_cell.length_a   1.000
_cell.length_b   1.000
_cell.length_c   1.000
_cell.angle_alpha   90.00
_cell.angle_beta   90.00
_cell.angle_gamma   90.00
#
_symmetry.space_group_name_H-M   'P 1'
#
loop_
_entity.id
_entity.type
_entity.pdbx_description
1 polymer ?
#
loop_
_entity_poly.entity_id
_entity_poly.type
_entity_poly.pdbx_seq_one_letter_code
_entity_poly.pdbx_strand_id
1 'polypeptide(L)'
;MTNILSLIENSRKTKKESVASTVRMPESLHTFIETLANDLELSKQEIMLKLLEQGAEVAQEALAEVEKAELAQLAVAEEVEPQITAGFHILNTNKAHSDEDPEWMLAKGIAAAFYDPWKWNINRIKANDVVFLYENGKGIVAYGRGTGEVKTCDRDGDKDECHYQELEEFKILEKPLSAAAIKKILDRNVVFLKTMSGMPDGQKVLELIEG
;
A
#
# COMPACT_ATOMS: atom_id res chain seq x y z
N MET A 1 -21.04 -3.48 -15.08
CA MET A 1 -20.47 -4.37 -16.12
C MET A 1 -19.77 -3.50 -17.15
N THR A 2 -18.49 -3.26 -16.94
CA THR A 2 -17.65 -2.49 -17.86
C THR A 2 -17.34 -3.41 -19.03
N ASN A 3 -17.91 -3.11 -20.19
CA ASN A 3 -17.79 -3.93 -21.39
C ASN A 3 -16.35 -3.80 -21.94
N ILE A 4 -15.70 -4.91 -22.33
CA ILE A 4 -14.35 -4.96 -22.91
C ILE A 4 -14.15 -3.91 -24.03
N LEU A 5 -15.22 -3.55 -24.73
CA LEU A 5 -15.25 -2.50 -25.75
C LEU A 5 -14.84 -1.11 -25.22
N SER A 6 -15.21 -0.77 -23.98
CA SER A 6 -14.85 0.52 -23.35
C SER A 6 -13.36 0.64 -23.01
N LEU A 7 -12.65 -0.49 -22.85
CA LEU A 7 -11.20 -0.52 -22.62
C LEU A 7 -10.41 -0.26 -23.91
N ILE A 8 -11.00 -0.47 -25.08
CA ILE A 8 -10.37 -0.23 -26.39
C ILE A 8 -10.28 1.27 -26.67
N GLU A 9 -11.36 2.03 -26.38
CA GLU A 9 -11.46 3.45 -26.69
C GLU A 9 -10.51 4.34 -25.85
N ASN A 10 -10.25 3.96 -24.59
CA ASN A 10 -9.44 4.78 -23.67
C ASN A 10 -7.90 4.63 -23.85
N SER A 11 -7.43 3.67 -24.63
CA SER A 11 -5.99 3.39 -24.83
C SER A 11 -5.20 4.49 -25.56
N ARG A 12 -5.90 5.48 -26.15
CA ARG A 12 -5.28 6.53 -26.98
C ARG A 12 -4.80 7.75 -26.20
N LYS A 13 -4.99 7.83 -24.87
CA LYS A 13 -4.60 9.01 -24.09
C LYS A 13 -3.77 8.63 -22.86
N THR A 14 -2.59 9.25 -22.77
CA THR A 14 -1.61 9.25 -21.66
C THR A 14 -0.46 8.25 -21.83
N LYS A 15 0.70 8.78 -22.23
CA LYS A 15 1.98 8.05 -22.25
C LYS A 15 2.50 7.99 -20.80
N LYS A 16 2.06 6.99 -20.03
CA LYS A 16 2.64 6.71 -18.71
C LYS A 16 4.04 6.11 -18.92
N GLU A 17 4.96 6.41 -18.00
CA GLU A 17 6.24 5.70 -17.96
C GLU A 17 5.97 4.20 -17.84
N SER A 18 6.68 3.39 -18.63
CA SER A 18 6.47 1.94 -18.68
C SER A 18 7.80 1.22 -18.52
N VAL A 19 7.77 0.12 -17.77
CA VAL A 19 8.93 -0.73 -17.51
C VAL A 19 8.75 -2.04 -18.26
N ALA A 20 9.73 -2.41 -19.09
CA ALA A 20 9.72 -3.68 -19.81
C ALA A 20 9.85 -4.85 -18.83
N SER A 21 8.86 -5.75 -18.86
CA SER A 21 8.82 -6.94 -17.99
C SER A 21 8.63 -8.20 -18.83
N THR A 22 9.33 -9.29 -18.49
CA THR A 22 9.20 -10.59 -19.17
C THR A 22 8.32 -11.52 -18.35
N VAL A 23 7.31 -12.12 -18.99
CA VAL A 23 6.37 -13.06 -18.35
C VAL A 23 6.51 -14.44 -18.98
N ARG A 24 6.68 -15.47 -18.16
CA ARG A 24 6.52 -16.86 -18.58
C ARG A 24 5.11 -17.32 -18.26
N MET A 25 4.47 -17.98 -19.21
CA MET A 25 3.09 -18.46 -19.08
C MET A 25 2.93 -19.85 -19.66
N PRO A 26 1.93 -20.64 -19.22
CA PRO A 26 1.58 -21.90 -19.84
C PRO A 26 1.23 -21.74 -21.31
N GLU A 27 1.54 -22.75 -22.13
CA GLU A 27 1.22 -22.77 -23.57
C GLU A 27 -0.27 -22.54 -23.83
N SER A 28 -1.15 -23.12 -23.00
CA SER A 28 -2.60 -22.92 -23.12
C SER A 28 -3.03 -21.46 -22.99
N LEU A 29 -2.45 -20.73 -22.03
CA LEU A 29 -2.72 -19.30 -21.84
C LEU A 29 -2.13 -18.47 -22.98
N HIS A 30 -0.94 -18.83 -23.45
CA HIS A 30 -0.30 -18.18 -24.59
C HIS A 30 -1.16 -18.27 -25.85
N THR A 31 -1.63 -19.47 -26.19
CA THR A 31 -2.48 -19.73 -27.36
C THR A 31 -3.83 -19.01 -27.24
N PHE A 32 -4.40 -18.95 -26.04
CA PHE A 32 -5.62 -18.18 -25.78
C PHE A 32 -5.42 -16.69 -26.09
N ILE A 33 -4.33 -16.09 -25.58
CA ILE A 33 -4.02 -14.67 -25.80
C ILE A 33 -3.77 -14.40 -27.30
N GLU A 34 -3.08 -15.30 -28.01
CA GLU A 34 -2.84 -15.15 -29.45
C GLU A 34 -4.15 -15.22 -30.25
N THR A 35 -5.01 -16.18 -29.94
CA THR A 35 -6.33 -16.28 -30.57
C THR A 35 -7.15 -15.01 -30.33
N LEU A 36 -7.20 -14.54 -29.08
CA LEU A 36 -7.94 -13.34 -28.72
C LEU A 36 -7.38 -12.07 -29.40
N ALA A 37 -6.06 -11.97 -29.54
CA ALA A 37 -5.40 -10.87 -30.22
C ALA A 37 -5.77 -10.83 -31.71
N ASN A 38 -5.81 -12.00 -32.37
CA ASN A 38 -6.26 -12.12 -33.75
C ASN A 38 -7.74 -11.74 -33.91
N ASP A 39 -8.61 -12.25 -33.03
CA ASP A 39 -10.05 -11.99 -33.07
C ASP A 39 -10.40 -10.51 -32.85
N LEU A 40 -9.60 -9.80 -32.04
CA LEU A 40 -9.80 -8.38 -31.72
C LEU A 40 -8.95 -7.43 -32.56
N GLU A 41 -8.15 -7.94 -33.49
CA GLU A 41 -7.22 -7.17 -34.32
C GLU A 41 -6.25 -6.27 -33.50
N LEU A 42 -5.80 -6.77 -32.35
CA LEU A 42 -4.85 -6.08 -31.46
C LEU A 42 -3.54 -6.85 -31.37
N SER A 43 -2.46 -6.18 -30.92
CA SER A 43 -1.23 -6.90 -30.64
C SER A 43 -1.35 -7.77 -29.39
N LYS A 44 -0.59 -8.87 -29.35
CA LYS A 44 -0.49 -9.75 -28.18
C LYS A 44 -0.10 -8.97 -26.92
N GLN A 45 0.82 -8.02 -27.05
CA GLN A 45 1.29 -7.17 -25.96
C GLN A 45 0.18 -6.27 -25.43
N GLU A 46 -0.66 -5.70 -26.30
CA GLU A 46 -1.81 -4.90 -25.89
C GLU A 46 -2.88 -5.73 -25.18
N ILE A 47 -3.19 -6.94 -25.68
CA ILE A 47 -4.12 -7.86 -25.00
C ILE A 47 -3.58 -8.26 -23.63
N MET A 48 -2.29 -8.64 -23.55
CA MET A 48 -1.65 -8.96 -22.28
C MET A 48 -1.73 -7.80 -21.29
N LEU A 49 -1.41 -6.58 -21.74
CA LEU A 49 -1.47 -5.39 -20.90
C LEU A 49 -2.89 -5.16 -20.37
N LYS A 50 -3.91 -5.19 -21.23
CA LYS A 50 -5.31 -4.99 -20.81
C LYS A 50 -5.78 -6.04 -19.81
N LEU A 51 -5.44 -7.31 -20.03
CA LEU A 51 -5.80 -8.39 -19.09
C LEU A 51 -5.08 -8.21 -17.75
N LEU A 52 -3.82 -7.79 -17.76
CA LEU A 52 -3.05 -7.50 -16.54
C LEU A 52 -3.60 -6.29 -15.80
N GLU A 53 -3.97 -5.22 -16.51
CA GLU A 53 -4.61 -4.03 -15.94
C GLU A 53 -5.94 -4.40 -15.25
N GLN A 54 -6.79 -5.18 -15.91
CA GLN A 54 -8.04 -5.67 -15.33
C GLN A 54 -7.81 -6.59 -14.12
N GLY A 55 -6.83 -7.50 -14.21
CA GLY A 55 -6.47 -8.35 -13.07
C GLY A 55 -5.93 -7.56 -11.88
N ALA A 56 -5.16 -6.50 -12.14
CA ALA A 56 -4.65 -5.61 -11.11
C ALA A 56 -5.78 -4.79 -10.45
N GLU A 57 -6.71 -4.26 -11.23
CA GLU A 57 -7.89 -3.53 -10.75
C GLU A 57 -8.73 -4.41 -9.81
N VAL A 58 -9.08 -5.63 -10.24
CA VAL A 58 -9.84 -6.58 -9.40
C VAL A 58 -9.10 -6.93 -8.12
N ALA A 59 -7.78 -7.11 -8.18
CA ALA A 59 -6.98 -7.41 -6.98
C ALA A 59 -6.92 -6.21 -6.02
N GLN A 60 -6.81 -4.98 -6.54
CA GLN A 60 -6.83 -3.75 -5.74
C GLN A 60 -8.18 -3.54 -5.06
N GLU A 61 -9.29 -3.73 -5.79
CA GLU A 61 -10.64 -3.65 -5.25
C GLU A 61 -10.85 -4.65 -4.11
N ALA A 62 -10.48 -5.91 -4.31
CA ALA A 62 -10.60 -6.94 -3.27
C ALA A 62 -9.79 -6.61 -2.01
N LEU A 63 -8.58 -6.06 -2.16
CA LEU A 63 -7.77 -5.62 -1.02
C LEU A 63 -8.39 -4.42 -0.30
N ALA A 64 -8.94 -3.45 -1.04
CA ALA A 64 -9.62 -2.29 -0.49
C ALA A 64 -10.89 -2.69 0.27
N GLU A 65 -11.67 -3.65 -0.23
CA GLU A 65 -12.85 -4.18 0.48
C GLU A 65 -12.47 -4.83 1.81
N VAL A 66 -11.40 -5.64 1.83
CA VAL A 66 -10.90 -6.26 3.06
C VAL A 66 -10.43 -5.19 4.05
N GLU A 67 -9.66 -4.19 3.61
CA GLU A 67 -9.19 -3.11 4.48
C GLU A 67 -10.35 -2.25 5.01
N LYS A 68 -11.35 -1.94 4.18
CA LYS A 68 -12.56 -1.23 4.60
C LYS A 68 -13.36 -2.03 5.63
N ALA A 69 -13.50 -3.34 5.45
CA ALA A 69 -14.18 -4.21 6.41
C ALA A 69 -13.43 -4.29 7.75
N GLU A 70 -12.09 -4.35 7.73
CA GLU A 70 -11.25 -4.30 8.93
C GLU A 70 -11.41 -2.97 9.67
N LEU A 71 -11.37 -1.84 8.95
CA LEU A 71 -11.62 -0.51 9.53
C LEU A 71 -13.00 -0.42 10.18
N ALA A 72 -14.04 -0.90 9.50
CA ALA A 72 -15.40 -0.89 10.02
C ALA A 72 -15.55 -1.76 11.28
N GLN A 73 -14.91 -2.93 11.34
CA GLN A 73 -14.94 -3.79 12.53
C GLN A 73 -14.22 -3.16 13.72
N LEU A 74 -13.09 -2.51 13.47
CA LEU A 74 -12.29 -1.87 14.52
C LEU A 74 -13.00 -0.65 15.11
N ALA A 75 -13.71 0.13 14.29
CA ALA A 75 -14.55 1.24 14.76
C ALA A 75 -15.65 0.80 15.74
N VAL A 76 -16.07 -0.47 15.68
CA VAL A 76 -17.05 -1.06 16.61
C VAL A 76 -16.39 -1.63 17.88
N ALA A 77 -15.11 -2.04 17.80
CA ALA A 77 -14.39 -2.70 18.89
C ALA A 77 -13.67 -1.73 19.85
N GLU A 78 -13.59 -0.42 19.52
CA GLU A 78 -12.95 0.61 20.36
C GLU A 78 -13.67 0.91 21.69
N GLU A 79 -14.75 0.20 22.03
CA GLU A 79 -15.44 0.30 23.33
C GLU A 79 -14.84 -0.58 24.46
N VAL A 80 -13.72 -1.29 24.23
CA VAL A 80 -13.10 -2.16 25.25
C VAL A 80 -11.67 -1.69 25.61
N GLU A 81 -11.40 -1.66 26.92
CA GLU A 81 -10.26 -1.08 27.65
C GLU A 81 -8.88 -1.06 26.97
N PRO A 82 -8.05 -0.03 27.27
CA PRO A 82 -6.75 0.15 26.65
C PRO A 82 -5.78 -0.97 27.03
N GLN A 83 -5.34 -1.74 26.03
CA GLN A 83 -4.15 -2.57 26.16
C GLN A 83 -2.93 -1.64 26.30
N ILE A 84 -2.17 -1.85 27.38
CA ILE A 84 -1.04 -1.01 27.83
C ILE A 84 0.24 -1.26 26.99
N THR A 85 0.25 -2.27 26.12
CA THR A 85 1.40 -2.60 25.28
C THR A 85 1.37 -1.81 23.97
N ALA A 86 2.47 -1.15 23.64
CA ALA A 86 2.67 -0.51 22.34
C ALA A 86 2.36 -1.47 21.19
N GLY A 87 1.44 -1.06 20.31
CA GLY A 87 1.15 -1.74 19.07
C GLY A 87 2.25 -1.51 18.04
N PHE A 88 2.23 -2.31 16.98
CA PHE A 88 3.14 -2.18 15.86
C PHE A 88 2.32 -2.11 14.58
N HIS A 89 2.65 -1.16 13.72
CA HIS A 89 1.98 -0.95 12.44
C HIS A 89 3.01 -0.88 11.32
N ILE A 90 2.63 -1.37 10.15
CA ILE A 90 3.33 -1.07 8.91
C ILE A 90 2.42 -0.22 8.03
N LEU A 91 2.92 0.94 7.63
CA LEU A 91 2.21 1.94 6.86
C LEU A 91 2.88 2.10 5.51
N ASN A 92 2.11 1.96 4.43
CA ASN A 92 2.59 2.22 3.09
C ASN A 92 2.72 3.75 2.87
N THR A 93 3.86 4.18 2.35
CA THR A 93 4.20 5.58 2.07
C THR A 93 3.50 6.17 0.84
N ASN A 94 2.62 5.39 0.19
CA ASN A 94 1.89 5.75 -1.02
C ASN A 94 2.76 5.94 -2.28
N LYS A 95 4.00 5.41 -2.28
CA LYS A 95 4.95 5.52 -3.40
C LYS A 95 4.39 5.07 -4.75
N ALA A 96 3.49 4.09 -4.74
CA ALA A 96 2.86 3.58 -5.97
C ALA A 96 1.94 4.62 -6.66
N HIS A 97 1.47 5.63 -5.94
CA HIS A 97 0.53 6.64 -6.41
C HIS A 97 1.17 8.03 -6.52
N SER A 98 2.13 8.37 -5.66
CA SER A 98 2.81 9.65 -5.66
C SER A 98 4.26 9.52 -5.20
N ASP A 99 5.17 10.16 -5.93
CA ASP A 99 6.57 10.27 -5.54
C ASP A 99 6.77 11.29 -4.40
N GLU A 100 5.88 12.27 -4.28
CA GLU A 100 5.95 13.35 -3.30
C GLU A 100 5.53 12.89 -1.90
N ASP A 101 4.66 11.88 -1.79
CA ASP A 101 4.12 11.44 -0.50
C ASP A 101 5.18 10.80 0.40
N PRO A 102 6.00 9.84 -0.08
CA PRO A 102 7.12 9.32 0.69
C PRO A 102 8.12 10.43 1.07
N GLU A 103 8.43 11.35 0.15
CA GLU A 103 9.37 12.46 0.44
C GLU A 103 8.84 13.35 1.55
N TRP A 104 7.55 13.68 1.52
CA TRP A 104 6.89 14.47 2.54
C TRP A 104 6.84 13.75 3.89
N MET A 105 6.48 12.47 3.90
CA MET A 105 6.44 11.65 5.13
C MET A 105 7.82 11.54 5.77
N LEU A 106 8.86 11.28 4.98
CA LEU A 106 10.24 11.14 5.47
C LEU A 106 10.83 12.48 5.92
N ALA A 107 10.60 13.56 5.17
CA ALA A 107 11.14 14.88 5.50
C ALA A 107 10.53 15.45 6.79
N LYS A 108 9.24 15.16 7.06
CA LYS A 108 8.55 15.64 8.26
C LYS A 108 8.57 14.66 9.43
N GLY A 109 8.96 13.41 9.21
CA GLY A 109 8.88 12.36 10.24
C GLY A 109 7.45 12.08 10.67
N ILE A 110 6.56 11.84 9.69
CA ILE A 110 5.13 11.65 9.93
C ILE A 110 4.64 10.32 9.35
N ALA A 111 3.62 9.76 9.99
CA ALA A 111 2.75 8.75 9.42
C ALA A 111 1.53 9.44 8.80
N ALA A 112 1.25 9.20 7.52
CA ALA A 112 0.11 9.84 6.85
C ALA A 112 -0.61 8.89 5.90
N ALA A 113 -1.91 9.13 5.73
CA ALA A 113 -2.74 8.47 4.73
C ALA A 113 -3.78 9.46 4.17
N PHE A 114 -4.26 9.15 2.97
CA PHE A 114 -5.03 10.08 2.15
C PHE A 114 -6.36 9.47 1.73
N TYR A 115 -7.38 10.32 1.65
CA TYR A 115 -8.74 10.02 1.22
C TYR A 115 -9.52 8.98 2.06
N ASP A 116 -10.84 9.08 2.06
CA ASP A 116 -11.72 8.08 2.66
C ASP A 116 -11.75 6.78 1.83
N PRO A 117 -11.71 5.58 2.47
CA PRO A 117 -11.65 5.34 3.91
C PRO A 117 -10.22 5.23 4.49
N TRP A 118 -9.20 5.29 3.65
CA TRP A 118 -7.83 4.92 4.03
C TRP A 118 -7.18 5.88 5.02
N LYS A 119 -7.51 7.17 4.98
CA LYS A 119 -7.01 8.20 5.91
C LYS A 119 -7.30 7.85 7.37
N TRP A 120 -8.40 7.15 7.65
CA TRP A 120 -8.79 6.73 8.99
C TRP A 120 -7.85 5.70 9.62
N ASN A 121 -6.96 5.08 8.84
CA ASN A 121 -5.92 4.23 9.39
C ASN A 121 -5.03 4.97 10.39
N ILE A 122 -4.73 6.25 10.15
CA ILE A 122 -3.86 7.04 11.02
C ILE A 122 -4.47 7.22 12.41
N ASN A 123 -5.80 7.28 12.51
CA ASN A 123 -6.50 7.41 13.78
C ASN A 123 -6.31 6.22 14.72
N ARG A 124 -5.89 5.07 14.17
CA ARG A 124 -5.67 3.84 14.94
C ARG A 124 -4.30 3.81 15.62
N ILE A 125 -3.39 4.72 15.26
CA ILE A 125 -2.04 4.77 15.82
C ILE A 125 -2.13 5.42 17.20
N LYS A 126 -1.88 4.63 18.23
CA LYS A 126 -1.92 5.08 19.64
C LYS A 126 -0.56 5.62 20.08
N ALA A 127 -0.57 6.35 21.19
CA ALA A 127 0.66 6.81 21.83
C ALA A 127 1.61 5.64 22.10
N ASN A 128 2.88 5.80 21.70
CA ASN A 128 3.95 4.81 21.75
C ASN A 128 3.85 3.63 20.77
N ASP A 129 2.82 3.53 19.92
CA ASP A 129 2.78 2.51 18.87
C ASP A 129 3.96 2.71 17.91
N VAL A 130 4.65 1.63 17.53
CA VAL A 130 5.75 1.71 16.57
C VAL A 130 5.19 1.63 15.16
N VAL A 131 5.49 2.63 14.33
CA VAL A 131 5.06 2.72 12.94
C VAL A 131 6.26 2.54 12.03
N PHE A 132 6.26 1.48 11.22
CA PHE A 132 7.22 1.26 10.15
C PHE A 132 6.70 1.86 8.84
N LEU A 133 7.45 2.81 8.27
CA LEU A 133 7.15 3.36 6.94
C LEU A 133 7.70 2.44 5.86
N TYR A 134 6.81 1.89 5.05
CA TYR A 134 7.12 0.96 3.97
C TYR A 134 7.00 1.65 2.61
N GLU A 135 8.04 1.55 1.80
CA GLU A 135 8.07 2.05 0.42
C GLU A 135 8.05 0.88 -0.57
N ASN A 136 7.08 0.88 -1.50
CA ASN A 136 6.96 -0.16 -2.53
C ASN A 136 8.26 -0.30 -3.32
N GLY A 137 8.74 -1.55 -3.43
CA GLY A 137 9.99 -1.86 -4.15
C GLY A 137 11.27 -1.68 -3.33
N LYS A 138 11.24 -0.99 -2.16
CA LYS A 138 12.40 -0.86 -1.27
C LYS A 138 12.26 -1.67 0.02
N GLY A 139 11.13 -1.58 0.71
CA GLY A 139 10.94 -2.17 2.03
C GLY A 139 10.65 -1.12 3.11
N ILE A 140 10.91 -1.45 4.38
CA ILE A 140 10.84 -0.45 5.46
C ILE A 140 12.00 0.51 5.29
N VAL A 141 11.70 1.81 5.17
CA VAL A 141 12.66 2.88 4.92
C VAL A 141 12.87 3.77 6.15
N ALA A 142 11.91 3.79 7.07
CA ALA A 142 11.97 4.57 8.30
C ALA A 142 11.03 3.97 9.36
N TYR A 143 11.20 4.40 10.61
CA TYR A 143 10.28 4.08 11.69
C TYR A 143 10.24 5.21 12.73
N GLY A 144 9.20 5.20 13.56
CA GLY A 144 9.10 6.05 14.74
C GLY A 144 7.93 5.62 15.62
N ARG A 145 7.69 6.33 16.72
CA ARG A 145 6.60 6.06 17.66
C ARG A 145 5.46 7.05 17.46
N GLY A 146 4.24 6.56 17.37
CA GLY A 146 3.05 7.38 17.27
C GLY A 146 2.82 8.21 18.53
N THR A 147 2.35 9.44 18.37
CA THR A 147 1.96 10.31 19.49
C THR A 147 0.55 10.03 20.00
N GLY A 148 -0.30 9.36 19.21
CA GLY A 148 -1.74 9.26 19.46
C GLY A 148 -2.55 10.50 19.05
N GLU A 149 -1.89 11.58 18.61
CA GLU A 149 -2.54 12.83 18.18
C GLU A 149 -2.72 12.87 16.66
N VAL A 150 -3.95 12.85 16.16
CA VAL A 150 -4.25 12.96 14.73
C VAL A 150 -4.39 14.41 14.33
N LYS A 151 -3.71 14.80 13.24
CA LYS A 151 -3.85 16.09 12.57
C LYS A 151 -4.45 15.88 11.18
N THR A 152 -5.21 16.86 10.68
CA THR A 152 -5.77 16.83 9.33
C THR A 152 -5.14 17.90 8.45
N CYS A 153 -5.10 17.64 7.14
CA CYS A 153 -4.69 18.61 6.13
C CYS A 153 -5.51 18.47 4.85
N ASP A 154 -5.56 19.52 4.05
CA ASP A 154 -6.18 19.48 2.72
C ASP A 154 -5.27 18.72 1.75
N ARG A 155 -5.86 18.05 0.77
CA ARG A 155 -5.14 17.30 -0.26
C ARG A 155 -5.72 17.58 -1.63
N ASP A 156 -4.88 17.99 -2.58
CA ASP A 156 -5.25 18.23 -3.98
C ASP A 156 -6.48 19.17 -4.18
N GLY A 157 -6.71 20.07 -3.22
CA GLY A 157 -7.83 21.01 -3.19
C GLY A 157 -9.06 20.50 -2.43
N ASP A 158 -9.07 19.23 -2.02
CA ASP A 158 -10.10 18.61 -1.20
C ASP A 158 -9.79 18.78 0.30
N LYS A 159 -10.81 19.18 1.05
CA LYS A 159 -10.67 19.56 2.46
C LYS A 159 -10.55 18.34 3.37
N ASP A 160 -9.61 18.38 4.33
CA ASP A 160 -9.43 17.34 5.35
C ASP A 160 -9.27 15.90 4.77
N GLU A 161 -8.76 15.78 3.54
CA GLU A 161 -8.51 14.50 2.87
C GLU A 161 -7.13 13.90 3.17
N CYS A 162 -6.38 14.50 4.08
CA CYS A 162 -5.13 14.00 4.61
C CYS A 162 -5.26 13.87 6.14
N HIS A 163 -5.01 12.67 6.66
CA HIS A 163 -4.81 12.47 8.09
C HIS A 163 -3.34 12.12 8.31
N TYR A 164 -2.73 12.71 9.33
CA TYR A 164 -1.33 12.42 9.66
C TYR A 164 -1.07 12.53 11.16
N GLN A 165 0.02 11.91 11.59
CA GLN A 165 0.54 11.96 12.95
C GLN A 165 2.06 12.15 12.90
N GLU A 166 2.59 13.01 13.75
CA GLU A 166 4.04 13.13 13.96
C GLU A 166 4.56 11.89 14.68
N LEU A 167 5.75 11.42 14.27
CA LEU A 167 6.38 10.27 14.88
C LEU A 167 7.52 10.73 15.79
N GLU A 168 7.47 10.32 17.05
CA GLU A 168 8.54 10.49 18.02
C GLU A 168 9.68 9.52 17.72
N GLU A 169 10.91 9.90 18.10
CA GLU A 169 12.11 9.09 17.88
C GLU A 169 12.28 8.64 16.42
N PHE A 170 11.80 9.46 15.47
CA PHE A 170 11.80 9.13 14.06
C PHE A 170 13.21 8.92 13.51
N LYS A 171 13.41 7.79 12.83
CA LYS A 171 14.69 7.42 12.20
C LYS A 171 14.47 6.91 10.78
N ILE A 172 15.22 7.48 9.86
CA ILE A 172 15.36 6.97 8.49
C ILE A 172 16.45 5.91 8.51
N LEU A 173 16.19 4.76 7.89
CA LEU A 173 17.15 3.66 7.81
C LEU A 173 18.17 3.94 6.70
N GLU A 174 19.45 3.87 7.02
CA GLU A 174 20.52 3.93 6.01
C GLU A 174 20.39 2.80 4.97
N LYS A 175 19.92 1.63 5.42
CA LYS A 175 19.66 0.46 4.59
C LYS A 175 18.21 0.01 4.79
N PRO A 176 17.34 0.20 3.78
CA PRO A 176 15.96 -0.27 3.87
C PRO A 176 15.86 -1.78 4.13
N LEU A 177 14.91 -2.18 4.97
CA LEU A 177 14.66 -3.59 5.25
C LEU A 177 13.65 -4.14 4.24
N SER A 178 14.14 -4.93 3.28
CA SER A 178 13.31 -5.46 2.18
C SER A 178 12.12 -6.31 2.66
N ALA A 179 11.06 -6.36 1.85
CA ALA A 179 9.89 -7.22 2.09
C ALA A 179 10.26 -8.70 2.32
N ALA A 180 11.28 -9.21 1.61
CA ALA A 180 11.75 -10.58 1.77
C ALA A 180 12.43 -10.80 3.14
N ALA A 181 13.22 -9.83 3.61
CA ALA A 181 13.84 -9.88 4.93
C ALA A 181 12.77 -9.85 6.03
N ILE A 182 11.78 -8.94 5.93
CA ILE A 182 10.65 -8.84 6.88
C ILE A 182 9.91 -10.17 6.98
N LYS A 183 9.50 -10.76 5.85
CA LYS A 183 8.80 -12.05 5.84
C LYS A 183 9.62 -13.18 6.46
N LYS A 184 10.94 -13.19 6.23
CA LYS A 184 11.85 -14.19 6.80
C LYS A 184 11.94 -14.09 8.32
N ILE A 185 11.96 -12.88 8.87
CA ILE A 185 12.07 -12.64 10.33
C ILE A 185 10.75 -12.97 11.03
N LEU A 186 9.63 -12.60 10.41
CA LEU A 186 8.31 -12.80 10.98
C LEU A 186 7.79 -14.23 10.79
N ASP A 187 8.41 -15.02 9.91
CA ASP A 187 8.00 -16.38 9.56
C ASP A 187 6.52 -16.48 9.12
N ARG A 188 6.03 -15.43 8.46
CA ARG A 188 4.67 -15.34 7.93
C ARG A 188 4.59 -14.47 6.70
N ASN A 189 3.49 -14.59 5.98
CA ASN A 189 3.18 -13.66 4.91
C ASN A 189 2.68 -12.33 5.50
N VAL A 190 3.24 -11.23 5.00
CA VAL A 190 2.79 -9.87 5.28
C VAL A 190 2.28 -9.26 3.98
N VAL A 191 1.09 -8.67 4.02
CA VAL A 191 0.49 -7.96 2.89
C VAL A 191 0.91 -6.50 2.98
N PHE A 192 1.75 -6.05 2.05
CA PHE A 192 2.27 -4.68 2.00
C PHE A 192 1.51 -3.75 1.03
N LEU A 193 0.47 -4.28 0.39
CA LEU A 193 -0.33 -3.55 -0.61
C LEU A 193 -1.49 -2.76 0.00
N LYS A 194 -1.81 -2.98 1.28
CA LYS A 194 -2.78 -2.17 2.02
C LYS A 194 -2.17 -0.84 2.45
N THR A 195 -3.01 0.13 2.79
CA THR A 195 -2.51 1.40 3.34
C THR A 195 -1.81 1.16 4.66
N MET A 196 -2.47 0.49 5.61
CA MET A 196 -1.84 0.13 6.88
C MET A 196 -2.22 -1.29 7.31
N SER A 197 -1.31 -1.95 8.03
CA SER A 197 -1.59 -3.25 8.64
C SER A 197 -0.98 -3.34 10.02
N GLY A 198 -1.69 -3.98 10.94
CA GLY A 198 -1.12 -4.35 12.23
C GLY A 198 -0.01 -5.38 12.05
N MET A 199 1.04 -5.27 12.87
CA MET A 199 2.19 -6.14 12.87
C MET A 199 2.46 -6.66 14.28
N PRO A 200 1.64 -7.59 14.83
CA PRO A 200 1.73 -8.00 16.24
C PRO A 200 3.12 -8.48 16.70
N ASP A 201 3.91 -8.97 15.75
CA ASP A 201 5.27 -9.47 15.88
C ASP A 201 6.36 -8.43 15.52
N GLY A 202 5.98 -7.16 15.41
CA GLY A 202 6.83 -6.05 14.97
C GLY A 202 8.02 -5.77 15.88
N GLN A 203 7.98 -6.20 17.13
CA GLN A 203 9.11 -6.15 18.06
C GLN A 203 10.37 -6.83 17.47
N LYS A 204 10.20 -7.96 16.77
CA LYS A 204 11.33 -8.65 16.11
C LYS A 204 11.96 -7.81 15.00
N VAL A 205 11.15 -7.00 14.32
CA VAL A 205 11.62 -6.10 13.25
C VAL A 205 12.36 -4.92 13.87
N LEU A 206 11.85 -4.36 14.96
CA LEU A 206 12.49 -3.28 15.69
C LEU A 206 13.85 -3.69 16.25
N GLU A 207 13.95 -4.87 16.88
CA GLU A 207 15.22 -5.41 17.42
C GLU A 207 16.28 -5.59 16.34
N LEU A 208 15.89 -5.99 15.13
CA LEU A 208 16.83 -6.11 14.01
C LEU A 208 17.30 -4.74 13.49
N ILE A 209 16.43 -3.74 13.54
CA ILE A 209 16.77 -2.39 13.09
C ILE A 209 17.70 -1.69 14.11
N GLU A 210 17.51 -1.96 15.40
CA GLU A 210 18.26 -1.32 16.49
C GLU A 210 19.52 -2.08 16.93
N GLY A 211 19.64 -3.36 16.57
CA GLY A 211 20.79 -4.21 16.86
C GLY A 211 21.90 -4.15 15.81
#